data_AF-A0A6J0BXX1-F1
#
_entry.id   AF-A0A6J0BXX1-F1
#
_cell.length_a   1.000
_cell.length_b   1.000
_cell.length_c   1.000
_cell.angle_alpha   90.00
_cell.angle_beta   90.00
_cell.angle_gamma   90.00
#
_symmetry.space_group_name_H-M   'P 1'
#
loop_
_entity.id
_entity.type
_entity.pdbx_description
1 polymer ?
#
loop_
_entity_poly.entity_id
_entity_poly.type
_entity_poly.pdbx_seq_one_letter_code
_entity_poly.pdbx_strand_id
1 'polypeptide(L)'
;MTTLDSSKLPIVRRALHIPPLEEIRDILREALPANFAEVTVDVVDCPDLTQQPFTLAEAGLGGGTKLLEIGGPPYLLPLVNRDKVYDVKSICQNVNHNGKAFVVGAGAGPWPLVNTNCELIMNVSISPAESSTKNATHICMVDKDNGKCIDQTLSSSETRFALLANLFVSEGKPGKVIKVHAKKRTGSNDFIASIRKALAARYTNQLVGLGGTFLLKEGKANQHIMPDFSKVPLTSDDDLNKWLRFYEMSAPLVAVGTLVTAETDLDLRVQHFHSFSHHGEGGHYHYDTTPDTVEYLGYFNVGEAVYRIDKPPMAQAFGKD
;
A
#
# COMPACT_ATOMS: atom_id res chain seq x y z
N MET A 1 -7.71 -3.93 24.25
CA MET A 1 -6.91 -5.05 23.72
C MET A 1 -5.46 -4.62 23.63
N THR A 2 -4.54 -5.56 23.85
CA THR A 2 -3.10 -5.28 23.95
C THR A 2 -2.45 -5.44 22.58
N THR A 3 -1.61 -4.49 22.18
CA THR A 3 -0.74 -4.61 21.01
C THR A 3 0.16 -5.84 21.15
N LEU A 4 0.35 -6.59 20.06
CA LEU A 4 1.27 -7.73 20.04
C LEU A 4 2.71 -7.28 20.31
N ASP A 5 3.44 -8.10 21.07
CA ASP A 5 4.88 -7.94 21.28
C ASP A 5 5.63 -8.31 20.00
N SER A 6 6.08 -7.30 19.27
CA SER A 6 6.73 -7.48 17.97
C SER A 6 8.04 -8.27 18.03
N SER A 7 8.69 -8.35 19.19
CA SER A 7 9.90 -9.16 19.38
C SER A 7 9.63 -10.67 19.35
N LYS A 8 8.36 -11.07 19.54
CA LYS A 8 7.91 -12.47 19.53
C LYS A 8 7.30 -12.91 18.20
N LEU A 9 7.13 -11.99 17.24
CA LEU A 9 6.53 -12.32 15.95
C LEU A 9 7.52 -13.11 15.09
N PRO A 10 7.09 -14.18 14.40
CA PRO A 10 7.96 -14.86 13.46
C PRO A 10 8.24 -13.96 12.25
N ILE A 11 9.52 -13.84 11.88
CA ILE A 11 9.98 -13.01 10.76
C ILE A 11 10.79 -13.87 9.80
N VAL A 12 10.40 -13.88 8.53
CA VAL A 12 11.16 -14.47 7.43
C VAL A 12 11.62 -13.37 6.50
N ARG A 13 12.94 -13.27 6.29
CA ARG A 13 13.53 -12.32 5.34
C ARG A 13 13.85 -13.03 4.02
N ARG A 14 13.48 -12.41 2.90
CA ARG A 14 13.91 -12.82 1.56
C ARG A 14 14.52 -11.64 0.83
N ALA A 15 15.72 -11.84 0.28
CA ALA A 15 16.33 -10.85 -0.60
C ALA A 15 15.50 -10.73 -1.89
N LEU A 16 15.30 -9.50 -2.34
CA LEU A 16 14.67 -9.22 -3.63
C LEU A 16 15.76 -9.06 -4.68
N HIS A 17 15.41 -9.32 -5.94
CA HIS A 17 16.24 -8.85 -7.04
C HIS A 17 16.10 -7.34 -7.15
N ILE A 18 17.24 -6.65 -7.32
CA ILE A 18 17.32 -5.18 -7.37
C ILE A 18 17.87 -4.80 -8.75
N PRO A 19 17.00 -4.72 -9.78
CA PRO A 19 17.43 -4.23 -11.08
C PRO A 19 17.82 -2.75 -11.00
N PRO A 20 18.72 -2.26 -11.87
CA PRO A 20 18.93 -0.84 -12.06
C PRO A 20 17.60 -0.13 -12.40
N LEU A 21 17.43 1.10 -11.91
CA LEU A 21 16.21 1.87 -12.16
C LEU A 21 16.00 2.12 -13.67
N GLU A 22 17.09 2.25 -14.42
CA GLU A 22 17.10 2.42 -15.87
C GLU A 22 16.55 1.19 -16.59
N GLU A 23 16.84 -0.02 -16.09
CA GLU A 23 16.29 -1.25 -16.65
C GLU A 23 14.78 -1.33 -16.41
N ILE A 24 14.32 -0.99 -15.21
CA ILE A 24 12.89 -0.90 -14.89
C ILE A 24 12.20 0.15 -15.77
N ARG A 25 12.81 1.34 -15.93
CA ARG A 25 12.32 2.38 -16.82
C ARG A 25 12.10 1.84 -18.23
N ASP A 26 13.09 1.16 -18.80
CA ASP A 26 13.03 0.67 -20.17
C ASP A 26 11.94 -0.39 -20.36
N ILE A 27 11.82 -1.33 -19.41
CA ILE A 27 10.74 -2.34 -19.41
C ILE A 27 9.36 -1.69 -19.40
N LEU A 28 9.15 -0.73 -18.49
CA LEU A 28 7.84 -0.08 -18.35
C LEU A 28 7.51 0.81 -19.55
N ARG A 29 8.52 1.49 -20.10
CA ARG A 29 8.36 2.36 -21.26
C ARG A 29 7.97 1.58 -22.52
N GLU A 30 8.45 0.35 -22.65
CA GLU A 30 8.06 -0.58 -23.73
C GLU A 30 6.65 -1.17 -23.50
N ALA A 31 6.33 -1.58 -22.26
CA ALA A 31 5.13 -2.37 -21.99
C ALA A 31 3.86 -1.55 -21.73
N LEU A 32 3.95 -0.39 -21.05
CA LEU A 32 2.78 0.40 -20.67
C LEU A 32 1.96 0.96 -21.86
N PRO A 33 2.52 1.27 -23.05
CA PRO A 33 1.73 1.65 -24.23
C PRO A 33 0.67 0.63 -24.66
N ALA A 34 0.79 -0.63 -24.24
CA ALA A 34 -0.25 -1.64 -24.48
C ALA A 34 -1.54 -1.39 -23.66
N ASN A 35 -1.47 -0.58 -22.59
CA ASN A 35 -2.61 -0.27 -21.73
C ASN A 35 -2.93 1.22 -21.62
N PHE A 36 -2.06 2.13 -22.05
CA PHE A 36 -2.26 3.57 -21.97
C PHE A 36 -1.85 4.27 -23.27
N ALA A 37 -2.62 5.28 -23.69
CA ALA A 37 -2.37 5.99 -24.93
C ALA A 37 -1.16 6.93 -24.85
N GLU A 38 -0.95 7.57 -23.68
CA GLU A 38 0.21 8.42 -23.44
C GLU A 38 0.98 7.87 -22.25
N VAL A 39 2.27 7.59 -22.44
CA VAL A 39 3.16 7.04 -21.41
C VAL A 39 4.49 7.77 -21.47
N THR A 40 4.96 8.19 -20.30
CA THR A 40 6.35 8.60 -20.08
C THR A 40 6.88 7.90 -18.83
N VAL A 41 8.05 7.29 -18.94
CA VAL A 41 8.75 6.66 -17.81
C VAL A 41 10.18 7.14 -17.79
N ASP A 42 10.60 7.69 -16.65
CA ASP A 42 11.93 8.29 -16.46
C ASP A 42 12.54 7.87 -15.13
N VAL A 43 13.87 7.95 -15.04
CA VAL A 43 14.60 7.94 -13.76
C VAL A 43 14.93 9.38 -13.41
N VAL A 44 14.37 9.88 -12.32
CA VAL A 44 14.48 11.30 -11.93
C VAL A 44 14.95 11.43 -10.49
N ASP A 45 15.46 12.61 -10.12
CA ASP A 45 15.56 12.94 -8.69
C ASP A 45 14.15 12.98 -8.10
N CYS A 46 13.94 12.31 -6.97
CA CYS A 46 12.67 12.30 -6.27
C CYS A 46 12.26 13.74 -5.98
N PRO A 47 11.05 14.18 -6.40
CA PRO A 47 10.55 15.47 -5.97
C PRO A 47 10.36 15.45 -4.45
N ASP A 48 10.26 16.63 -3.84
CA ASP A 48 9.91 16.72 -2.43
C ASP A 48 8.46 16.25 -2.22
N LEU A 49 8.30 14.99 -1.79
CA LEU A 49 7.01 14.36 -1.58
C LEU A 49 6.25 14.92 -0.36
N THR A 50 6.85 15.79 0.45
CA THR A 50 6.13 16.52 1.50
C THR A 50 5.25 17.64 0.95
N GLN A 51 5.49 18.07 -0.29
CA GLN A 51 4.71 19.13 -0.95
C GLN A 51 3.43 18.57 -1.57
N GLN A 52 2.48 19.47 -1.86
CA GLN A 52 1.34 19.11 -2.69
C GLN A 52 1.79 18.62 -4.08
N PRO A 53 1.07 17.65 -4.67
CA PRO A 53 -0.16 17.06 -4.15
C PRO A 53 0.06 15.87 -3.20
N PHE A 54 1.29 15.40 -2.97
CA PHE A 54 1.54 14.15 -2.25
C PHE A 54 1.43 14.28 -0.73
N THR A 55 1.95 15.36 -0.14
CA THR A 55 1.85 15.65 1.30
C THR A 55 2.31 14.51 2.23
N LEU A 56 3.31 13.74 1.81
CA LEU A 56 3.85 12.64 2.59
C LEU A 56 4.62 13.11 3.84
N ALA A 57 4.88 12.18 4.75
CA ALA A 57 5.62 12.46 5.97
C ALA A 57 7.08 12.85 5.68
N GLU A 58 7.67 12.35 4.59
CA GLU A 58 9.07 12.59 4.19
C GLU A 58 9.22 12.99 2.73
N ALA A 59 10.35 13.62 2.41
CA ALA A 59 10.62 14.22 1.12
C ALA A 59 10.99 13.22 0.02
N GLY A 60 11.47 12.03 0.37
CA GLY A 60 11.93 11.05 -0.61
C GLY A 60 11.59 9.60 -0.27
N LEU A 61 12.01 8.68 -1.14
CA LEU A 61 11.78 7.23 -1.02
C LEU A 61 13.10 6.43 -0.88
N GLY A 62 14.21 7.11 -0.63
CA GLY A 62 15.55 6.52 -0.60
C GLY A 62 16.01 6.06 0.78
N GLY A 63 17.01 5.16 0.76
CA GLY A 63 17.75 4.69 1.93
C GLY A 63 17.18 3.41 2.54
N GLY A 64 17.98 2.33 2.56
CA GLY A 64 17.67 1.06 3.25
C GLY A 64 16.28 0.49 2.93
N THR A 65 15.93 0.45 1.65
CA THR A 65 14.56 0.20 1.20
C THR A 65 14.15 -1.26 1.41
N LYS A 66 12.95 -1.49 1.91
CA LYS A 66 12.44 -2.85 2.18
C LYS A 66 10.92 -2.90 2.13
N LEU A 67 10.38 -4.07 1.83
CA LEU A 67 8.96 -4.37 1.92
C LEU A 67 8.67 -5.12 3.22
N LEU A 68 7.56 -4.79 3.88
CA LEU A 68 7.01 -5.54 4.99
C LEU A 68 5.65 -6.12 4.60
N GLU A 69 5.52 -7.43 4.72
CA GLU A 69 4.27 -8.18 4.53
C GLU A 69 3.85 -8.72 5.90
N ILE A 70 2.93 -8.03 6.55
CA ILE A 70 2.57 -8.27 7.95
C ILE A 70 1.17 -8.87 8.01
N GLY A 71 1.01 -9.99 8.73
CA GLY A 71 -0.30 -10.64 8.88
C GLY A 71 -0.89 -11.09 7.55
N GLY A 72 -2.20 -10.92 7.32
CA GLY A 72 -2.83 -11.20 6.02
C GLY A 72 -4.34 -11.36 6.08
N PRO A 73 -5.02 -11.52 4.93
CA PRO A 73 -6.46 -11.78 4.86
C PRO A 73 -6.99 -12.89 5.78
N PRO A 74 -6.26 -14.00 6.05
CA PRO A 74 -6.68 -15.01 7.03
C PRO A 74 -6.91 -14.51 8.47
N TYR A 75 -6.42 -13.32 8.82
CA TYR A 75 -6.70 -12.71 10.12
C TYR A 75 -7.97 -11.84 10.09
N LEU A 76 -8.47 -11.49 8.91
CA LEU A 76 -9.78 -10.86 8.71
C LEU A 76 -10.88 -11.89 8.46
N LEU A 77 -10.56 -12.98 7.75
CA LEU A 77 -11.51 -13.92 7.17
C LEU A 77 -11.26 -15.36 7.66
N PRO A 78 -12.30 -16.22 7.72
CA PRO A 78 -13.70 -15.92 7.41
C PRO A 78 -14.40 -15.12 8.51
N LEU A 79 -13.83 -15.09 9.72
CA LEU A 79 -14.21 -14.24 10.83
C LEU A 79 -12.95 -13.57 11.37
N VAL A 80 -13.08 -12.31 11.79
CA VAL A 80 -11.95 -11.51 12.25
C VAL A 80 -11.28 -12.10 13.50
N ASN A 81 -9.95 -12.16 13.47
CA ASN A 81 -9.13 -12.35 14.66
C ASN A 81 -8.70 -10.98 15.22
N ARG A 82 -9.47 -10.48 16.19
CA ARG A 82 -9.27 -9.15 16.77
C ARG A 82 -7.99 -9.00 17.61
N ASP A 83 -7.34 -10.10 17.97
CA ASP A 83 -6.08 -10.08 18.75
C ASP A 83 -4.88 -9.66 17.88
N LYS A 84 -5.03 -9.64 16.55
CA LYS A 84 -4.00 -9.24 15.61
C LYS A 84 -3.90 -7.73 15.49
N VAL A 85 -3.38 -7.10 16.54
CA VAL A 85 -3.08 -5.66 16.59
C VAL A 85 -1.57 -5.48 16.67
N TYR A 86 -1.01 -4.70 15.73
CA TYR A 86 0.42 -4.49 15.56
C TYR A 86 0.78 -3.03 15.79
N ASP A 87 2.07 -2.77 15.99
CA ASP A 87 2.64 -1.43 16.09
C ASP A 87 3.82 -1.29 15.14
N VAL A 88 3.72 -0.39 14.15
CA VAL A 88 4.73 -0.27 13.09
C VAL A 88 6.07 0.25 13.63
N LYS A 89 6.05 1.08 14.68
CA LYS A 89 7.26 1.59 15.32
C LYS A 89 8.10 0.45 15.90
N SER A 90 7.48 -0.42 16.68
CA SER A 90 8.15 -1.59 17.26
C SER A 90 8.57 -2.61 16.20
N ILE A 91 7.79 -2.79 15.13
CA ILE A 91 8.16 -3.67 14.01
C ILE A 91 9.42 -3.14 13.30
N CYS A 92 9.50 -1.84 13.01
CA CYS A 92 10.66 -1.23 12.36
C CYS A 92 11.96 -1.45 13.16
N GLN A 93 11.87 -1.45 14.50
CA GLN A 93 13.00 -1.76 15.39
C GLN A 93 13.49 -3.21 15.22
N ASN A 94 12.57 -4.17 15.01
CA ASN A 94 12.90 -5.59 14.89
C ASN A 94 13.42 -6.00 13.50
N VAL A 95 13.17 -5.21 12.44
CA VAL A 95 13.67 -5.47 11.08
C VAL A 95 14.98 -4.72 10.76
N ASN A 96 15.77 -4.43 11.82
CA ASN A 96 17.07 -3.75 11.77
C ASN A 96 17.03 -2.43 10.99
N HIS A 97 15.96 -1.65 11.13
CA HIS A 97 15.93 -0.28 10.63
C HIS A 97 16.39 0.66 11.76
N ASN A 98 17.71 0.71 11.99
CA ASN A 98 18.31 1.38 13.16
C ASN A 98 18.36 2.92 13.06
N GLY A 99 17.64 3.50 12.10
CA GLY A 99 17.58 4.94 11.83
C GLY A 99 16.15 5.47 11.75
N LYS A 100 15.98 6.59 11.06
CA LYS A 100 14.65 7.14 10.76
C LYS A 100 13.92 6.22 9.77
N ALA A 101 12.78 5.67 10.14
CA ALA A 101 11.96 4.84 9.28
C ALA A 101 10.79 5.65 8.71
N PHE A 102 10.86 5.96 7.42
CA PHE A 102 9.72 6.41 6.65
C PHE A 102 8.94 5.21 6.14
N VAL A 103 7.65 5.12 6.51
CA VAL A 103 6.80 3.99 6.18
C VAL A 103 5.57 4.48 5.44
N VAL A 104 5.34 3.91 4.25
CA VAL A 104 4.14 4.13 3.44
C VAL A 104 3.53 2.82 3.01
N GLY A 105 2.21 2.74 2.88
CA GLY A 105 1.56 1.53 2.38
C GLY A 105 0.09 1.39 2.76
N ALA A 106 -0.42 0.17 2.57
CA ALA A 106 -1.83 -0.19 2.71
C ALA A 106 -2.03 -1.24 3.81
N GLY A 107 -3.18 -1.24 4.47
CA GLY A 107 -3.54 -2.26 5.46
C GLY A 107 -4.88 -2.01 6.13
N ALA A 108 -5.20 -2.76 7.18
CA ALA A 108 -6.37 -2.48 8.01
C ALA A 108 -5.98 -1.62 9.22
N GLY A 109 -6.77 -0.59 9.50
CA GLY A 109 -6.47 0.39 10.54
C GLY A 109 -6.68 -0.13 11.96
N PRO A 110 -6.27 0.64 12.98
CA PRO A 110 -6.36 0.24 14.37
C PRO A 110 -7.82 0.32 14.83
N TRP A 111 -8.61 -0.72 14.54
CA TRP A 111 -10.02 -0.80 14.97
C TRP A 111 -10.25 -0.53 16.48
N PRO A 112 -9.32 -0.82 17.44
CA PRO A 112 -9.52 -0.45 18.84
C PRO A 112 -9.57 1.06 19.10
N LEU A 113 -9.05 1.88 18.18
CA LEU A 113 -9.07 3.34 18.27
C LEU A 113 -10.46 3.90 17.95
N VAL A 114 -11.10 3.37 16.91
CA VAL A 114 -12.35 3.91 16.34
C VAL A 114 -13.58 3.03 16.57
N ASN A 115 -13.41 1.89 17.24
CA ASN A 115 -14.47 0.90 17.53
C ASN A 115 -15.22 0.41 16.28
N THR A 116 -14.53 0.33 15.15
CA THR A 116 -15.02 -0.22 13.88
C THR A 116 -13.81 -0.62 13.03
N ASN A 117 -14.03 -1.47 12.03
CA ASN A 117 -13.02 -1.71 11.01
C ASN A 117 -12.81 -0.45 10.15
N CYS A 118 -11.61 -0.31 9.58
CA CYS A 118 -11.23 0.81 8.73
C CYS A 118 -10.07 0.45 7.81
N GLU A 119 -9.99 1.12 6.66
CA GLU A 119 -8.80 1.08 5.80
C GLU A 119 -7.69 1.94 6.39
N LEU A 120 -6.44 1.50 6.30
CA LEU A 120 -5.25 2.23 6.70
C LEU A 120 -4.48 2.69 5.48
N ILE A 121 -4.14 3.97 5.44
CA ILE A 121 -3.27 4.55 4.42
C ILE A 121 -2.03 5.08 5.13
N MET A 122 -1.08 4.16 5.37
CA MET A 122 0.10 4.40 6.20
C MET A 122 0.97 5.48 5.56
N ASN A 123 1.31 6.49 6.35
CA ASN A 123 2.18 7.59 5.95
C ASN A 123 2.83 8.19 7.20
N VAL A 124 3.90 7.56 7.68
CA VAL A 124 4.53 7.91 8.96
C VAL A 124 6.04 7.97 8.85
N SER A 125 6.64 8.99 9.44
CA SER A 125 8.08 9.09 9.68
C SER A 125 8.35 8.83 11.15
N ILE A 126 9.06 7.75 11.44
CA ILE A 126 9.38 7.28 12.78
C ILE A 126 10.85 7.54 13.02
N SER A 127 11.13 8.44 13.95
CA SER A 127 12.49 8.76 14.35
C SER A 127 12.87 8.03 15.64
N PRO A 128 14.15 7.74 15.89
CA PRO A 128 14.61 7.15 17.16
C PRO A 128 14.23 7.99 18.39
N ALA A 129 14.17 9.33 18.24
CA ALA A 129 13.66 10.24 19.27
C ALA A 129 12.13 10.38 19.15
N GLU A 130 11.39 10.01 20.20
CA GLU A 130 9.91 9.96 20.18
C GLU A 130 9.27 11.30 19.79
N SER A 131 9.86 12.42 20.19
CA SER A 131 9.37 13.78 19.93
C SER A 131 9.44 14.23 18.47
N SER A 132 9.94 13.38 17.57
CA SER A 132 10.14 13.69 16.14
C SER A 132 9.39 12.74 15.19
N THR A 133 8.44 11.96 15.71
CA THR A 133 7.55 11.15 14.87
C THR A 133 6.53 12.06 14.18
N LYS A 134 6.51 12.04 12.85
CA LYS A 134 5.50 12.72 12.04
C LYS A 134 4.55 11.67 11.48
N ASN A 135 3.33 11.64 12.01
CA ASN A 135 2.29 10.75 11.52
C ASN A 135 1.29 11.54 10.67
N ALA A 136 1.24 11.22 9.38
CA ALA A 136 0.28 11.74 8.41
C ALA A 136 -0.56 10.59 7.83
N THR A 137 -0.68 9.50 8.58
CA THR A 137 -1.50 8.33 8.21
C THR A 137 -2.96 8.69 8.23
N HIS A 138 -3.66 8.29 7.18
CA HIS A 138 -5.12 8.38 7.07
C HIS A 138 -5.75 7.04 7.40
N ILE A 139 -6.98 7.09 7.93
CA ILE A 139 -7.86 5.92 7.96
C ILE A 139 -9.23 6.28 7.40
N CYS A 140 -9.80 5.35 6.62
CA CYS A 140 -11.12 5.53 6.01
C CYS A 140 -12.13 4.54 6.60
N MET A 141 -13.31 5.03 6.94
CA MET A 141 -14.41 4.27 7.55
C MET A 141 -15.71 4.47 6.79
N VAL A 142 -16.63 3.52 6.93
CA VAL A 142 -18.01 3.66 6.44
C VAL A 142 -18.85 4.35 7.51
N ASP A 143 -19.43 5.51 7.18
CA ASP A 143 -20.44 6.18 8.00
C ASP A 143 -21.65 5.26 8.21
N LYS A 144 -22.04 5.02 9.46
CA LYS A 144 -23.13 4.08 9.80
C LYS A 144 -24.52 4.59 9.42
N ASP A 145 -24.68 5.91 9.31
CA ASP A 145 -25.98 6.56 9.06
C ASP A 145 -26.25 6.70 7.56
N ASN A 146 -25.24 7.08 6.78
CA ASN A 146 -25.40 7.41 5.36
C ASN A 146 -24.50 6.59 4.41
N GLY A 147 -23.61 5.75 4.93
CA GLY A 147 -22.74 4.88 4.15
C GLY A 147 -21.63 5.61 3.39
N LYS A 148 -21.39 6.90 3.62
CA LYS A 148 -20.30 7.65 2.98
C LYS A 148 -18.94 7.33 3.60
N CYS A 149 -17.88 7.69 2.88
CA CYS A 149 -16.51 7.67 3.40
C CYS A 149 -16.34 8.71 4.50
N ILE A 150 -15.76 8.30 5.62
CA ILE A 150 -15.20 9.18 6.65
C ILE A 150 -13.70 8.99 6.61
N ASP A 151 -12.98 10.06 6.27
CA ASP A 151 -11.52 10.12 6.35
C ASP A 151 -11.09 10.86 7.63
N GLN A 152 -10.09 10.31 8.32
CA GLN A 152 -9.44 10.99 9.45
C GLN A 152 -7.94 10.70 9.48
N THR A 153 -7.16 11.64 10.01
CA THR A 153 -5.74 11.44 10.29
C THR A 153 -5.52 10.87 11.68
N LEU A 154 -4.48 10.05 11.83
CA LEU A 154 -4.04 9.53 13.12
C LEU A 154 -3.20 10.57 13.88
N SER A 155 -3.24 10.52 15.21
CA SER A 155 -2.34 11.33 16.04
C SER A 155 -0.88 10.89 15.85
N SER A 156 0.06 11.77 16.20
CA SER A 156 1.50 11.48 16.11
C SER A 156 1.95 10.28 16.95
N SER A 157 1.22 9.95 18.02
CA SER A 157 1.51 8.84 18.91
C SER A 157 0.87 7.50 18.52
N GLU A 158 -0.07 7.50 17.57
CA GLU A 158 -0.80 6.30 17.17
C GLU A 158 -0.13 5.61 15.98
N THR A 159 0.74 4.65 16.26
CA THR A 159 1.47 3.87 15.24
C THR A 159 0.92 2.46 15.06
N ARG A 160 -0.29 2.18 15.59
CA ARG A 160 -0.88 0.85 15.48
C ARG A 160 -1.70 0.66 14.21
N PHE A 161 -1.81 -0.59 13.82
CA PHE A 161 -2.70 -1.09 12.79
C PHE A 161 -3.16 -2.50 13.17
N ALA A 162 -4.04 -3.11 12.37
CA ALA A 162 -4.56 -4.44 12.69
C ALA A 162 -4.56 -5.36 11.46
N LEU A 163 -4.63 -6.67 11.73
CA LEU A 163 -4.88 -7.78 10.80
C LEU A 163 -3.81 -7.99 9.71
N LEU A 164 -3.58 -6.98 8.88
CA LEU A 164 -2.68 -7.05 7.74
C LEU A 164 -2.13 -5.67 7.37
N ALA A 165 -0.91 -5.65 6.84
CA ALA A 165 -0.34 -4.48 6.18
C ALA A 165 0.74 -4.86 5.16
N ASN A 166 0.78 -4.11 4.06
CA ASN A 166 1.75 -4.21 2.98
C ASN A 166 2.46 -2.87 2.85
N LEU A 167 3.67 -2.79 3.40
CA LEU A 167 4.36 -1.53 3.67
C LEU A 167 5.69 -1.44 2.95
N PHE A 168 5.99 -0.27 2.40
CA PHE A 168 7.31 0.13 1.95
C PHE A 168 7.98 0.95 3.05
N VAL A 169 9.21 0.56 3.42
CA VAL A 169 10.02 1.25 4.42
C VAL A 169 11.29 1.76 3.78
N SER A 170 11.65 3.00 4.07
CA SER A 170 12.92 3.63 3.67
C SER A 170 13.39 4.61 4.76
N GLU A 171 14.50 5.32 4.53
CA GLU A 171 14.95 6.42 5.39
C GLU A 171 14.33 7.78 5.00
N GLY A 172 13.48 7.81 3.97
CA GLY A 172 12.86 9.04 3.46
C GLY A 172 13.85 10.00 2.78
N LYS A 173 15.04 9.51 2.39
CA LYS A 173 16.10 10.36 1.82
C LYS A 173 15.78 10.74 0.37
N PRO A 174 16.20 11.94 -0.09
CA PRO A 174 16.27 12.25 -1.51
C PRO A 174 17.12 11.22 -2.27
N GLY A 175 16.83 11.02 -3.55
CA GLY A 175 17.55 10.07 -4.39
C GLY A 175 16.83 9.84 -5.71
N LYS A 176 17.40 8.99 -6.57
CA LYS A 176 16.76 8.63 -7.83
C LYS A 176 15.57 7.70 -7.59
N VAL A 177 14.49 7.92 -8.34
CA VAL A 177 13.26 7.11 -8.33
C VAL A 177 12.76 6.91 -9.76
N ILE A 178 11.93 5.90 -9.96
CA ILE A 178 11.20 5.70 -11.22
C ILE A 178 9.97 6.61 -11.19
N LYS A 179 9.88 7.53 -12.15
CA LYS A 179 8.68 8.33 -12.42
C LYS A 179 7.89 7.65 -13.53
N VAL A 180 6.61 7.36 -13.27
CA VAL A 180 5.68 6.82 -14.28
C VAL A 180 4.55 7.82 -14.46
N HIS A 181 4.39 8.34 -15.67
CA HIS A 181 3.26 9.19 -16.05
C HIS A 181 2.49 8.49 -17.16
N ALA A 182 1.20 8.24 -16.93
CA ALA A 182 0.36 7.52 -17.87
C ALA A 182 -1.02 8.18 -17.97
N LYS A 183 -1.55 8.34 -19.18
CA LYS A 183 -2.87 8.92 -19.43
C LYS A 183 -3.66 8.07 -20.38
N LYS A 184 -4.99 8.15 -20.23
CA LYS A 184 -6.00 7.50 -21.06
C LYS A 184 -5.76 6.00 -21.18
N ARG A 185 -6.39 5.22 -20.30
CA ARG A 185 -6.30 3.76 -20.31
C ARG A 185 -7.02 3.20 -21.54
N THR A 186 -6.28 2.49 -22.38
CA THR A 186 -6.77 1.84 -23.61
C THR A 186 -6.85 0.32 -23.48
N GLY A 187 -6.17 -0.25 -22.49
CA GLY A 187 -6.14 -1.69 -22.22
C GLY A 187 -6.95 -2.12 -21.00
N SER A 188 -6.90 -3.41 -20.71
CA SER A 188 -7.69 -4.03 -19.64
C SER A 188 -7.04 -3.92 -18.26
N ASN A 189 -5.73 -3.70 -18.18
CA ASN A 189 -5.03 -3.62 -16.89
C ASN A 189 -5.09 -2.20 -16.33
N ASP A 190 -5.38 -2.07 -15.04
CA ASP A 190 -5.23 -0.82 -14.29
C ASP A 190 -3.76 -0.38 -14.21
N PHE A 191 -3.51 0.78 -13.61
CA PHE A 191 -2.17 1.37 -13.53
C PHE A 191 -1.15 0.48 -12.82
N ILE A 192 -1.51 -0.08 -11.66
CA ILE A 192 -0.61 -0.91 -10.85
C ILE A 192 -0.47 -2.30 -11.45
N ALA A 193 -1.56 -2.90 -11.94
CA ALA A 193 -1.50 -4.19 -12.63
C ALA A 193 -0.63 -4.10 -13.89
N SER A 194 -0.69 -2.98 -14.64
CA SER A 194 0.15 -2.76 -15.82
C SER A 194 1.64 -2.75 -15.48
N ILE A 195 2.04 -2.03 -14.42
CA ILE A 195 3.42 -1.99 -13.93
C ILE A 195 3.86 -3.38 -13.47
N ARG A 196 3.07 -4.01 -12.59
CA ARG A 196 3.42 -5.31 -12.01
C ARG A 196 3.56 -6.40 -13.07
N LYS A 197 2.59 -6.51 -13.98
CA LYS A 197 2.59 -7.55 -15.03
C LYS A 197 3.73 -7.34 -16.03
N ALA A 198 4.08 -6.10 -16.37
CA ALA A 198 5.24 -5.80 -17.22
C ALA A 198 6.55 -6.31 -16.59
N LEU A 199 6.76 -6.03 -15.30
CA LEU A 199 7.94 -6.51 -14.58
C LEU A 199 7.93 -8.04 -14.41
N ALA A 200 6.78 -8.63 -14.08
CA ALA A 200 6.65 -10.07 -13.93
C ALA A 200 6.95 -10.85 -15.23
N ALA A 201 6.57 -10.30 -16.38
CA ALA A 201 6.89 -10.89 -17.69
C ALA A 201 8.40 -10.91 -17.97
N ARG A 202 9.16 -9.94 -17.44
CA ARG A 202 10.60 -9.85 -17.63
C ARG A 202 11.43 -10.60 -16.58
N TYR A 203 10.98 -10.59 -15.33
CA TYR A 203 11.65 -11.20 -14.18
C TYR A 203 10.95 -12.49 -13.75
N THR A 204 11.04 -13.54 -14.57
CA THR A 204 10.32 -14.80 -14.35
C THR A 204 10.89 -15.67 -13.22
N ASN A 205 12.21 -15.57 -12.97
CA ASN A 205 12.91 -16.36 -11.93
C ASN A 205 13.43 -15.50 -10.77
N GLN A 206 13.10 -14.21 -10.78
CA GLN A 206 13.62 -13.22 -9.85
C GLN A 206 12.44 -12.44 -9.26
N LEU A 207 12.32 -12.44 -7.94
CA LEU A 207 11.29 -11.68 -7.26
C LEU A 207 11.73 -10.21 -7.16
N VAL A 208 11.02 -9.32 -7.83
CA VAL A 208 11.20 -7.86 -7.72
C VAL A 208 10.04 -7.30 -6.93
N GLY A 209 10.33 -6.36 -6.02
CA GLY A 209 9.33 -5.66 -5.23
C GLY A 209 9.52 -4.15 -5.31
N LEU A 210 8.43 -3.43 -5.56
CA LEU A 210 8.42 -1.98 -5.57
C LEU A 210 7.51 -1.44 -4.48
N GLY A 211 7.80 -0.22 -4.02
CA GLY A 211 6.89 0.56 -3.20
C GLY A 211 7.06 2.04 -3.47
N GLY A 212 6.10 2.83 -3.00
CA GLY A 212 6.10 4.27 -3.22
C GLY A 212 4.69 4.84 -3.24
N THR A 213 4.50 5.84 -4.08
CA THR A 213 3.24 6.60 -4.18
C THR A 213 2.83 6.83 -5.62
N PHE A 214 1.54 6.95 -5.87
CA PHE A 214 1.04 7.55 -7.10
C PHE A 214 -0.13 8.49 -6.85
N LEU A 215 -0.28 9.45 -7.73
CA LEU A 215 -1.40 10.36 -7.80
C LEU A 215 -2.32 9.92 -8.93
N LEU A 216 -3.58 9.60 -8.63
CA LEU A 216 -4.65 9.71 -9.61
C LEU A 216 -4.95 11.20 -9.75
N LYS A 217 -4.45 11.83 -10.82
CA LYS A 217 -4.51 13.28 -11.02
C LYS A 217 -5.83 13.73 -11.66
N GLU A 218 -6.36 12.92 -12.57
CA GLU A 218 -7.63 13.14 -13.25
C GLU A 218 -8.40 11.82 -13.35
N GLY A 219 -9.74 11.90 -13.39
CA GLY A 219 -10.62 10.75 -13.49
C GLY A 219 -11.19 10.30 -12.16
N LYS A 220 -11.65 9.05 -12.12
CA LYS A 220 -12.22 8.41 -10.93
C LYS A 220 -11.71 6.99 -10.77
N ALA A 221 -11.74 6.48 -9.55
CA ALA A 221 -11.39 5.11 -9.21
C ALA A 221 -12.54 4.39 -8.51
N ASN A 222 -12.70 3.11 -8.83
CA ASN A 222 -13.43 2.19 -7.97
C ASN A 222 -12.55 1.89 -6.76
N GLN A 223 -13.08 2.19 -5.58
CA GLN A 223 -12.42 1.90 -4.31
C GLN A 223 -13.36 1.20 -3.36
N HIS A 224 -12.82 0.48 -2.38
CA HIS A 224 -13.64 -0.04 -1.29
C HIS A 224 -13.20 0.47 0.07
N ILE A 225 -14.14 0.45 1.01
CA ILE A 225 -13.89 0.59 2.44
C ILE A 225 -14.60 -0.57 3.13
N MET A 226 -13.89 -1.29 3.97
CA MET A 226 -14.47 -2.32 4.83
C MET A 226 -15.43 -1.69 5.86
N PRO A 227 -16.70 -2.13 5.94
CA PRO A 227 -17.57 -1.78 7.06
C PRO A 227 -17.14 -2.53 8.32
N ASP A 228 -17.88 -2.37 9.42
CA ASP A 228 -17.62 -3.12 10.65
C ASP A 228 -17.57 -4.64 10.38
N PHE A 229 -16.79 -5.35 11.20
CA PHE A 229 -16.46 -6.75 10.99
C PHE A 229 -17.71 -7.61 10.85
N SER A 230 -17.70 -8.51 9.87
CA SER A 230 -18.80 -9.45 9.67
C SER A 230 -19.07 -10.27 10.93
N LYS A 231 -20.36 -10.43 11.25
CA LYS A 231 -20.84 -11.30 12.34
C LYS A 231 -21.02 -12.75 11.89
N VAL A 232 -20.93 -13.00 10.58
CA VAL A 232 -21.07 -14.31 9.96
C VAL A 232 -19.83 -14.63 9.11
N PRO A 233 -19.44 -15.91 8.99
CA PRO A 233 -18.29 -16.29 8.18
C PRO A 233 -18.44 -15.83 6.72
N LEU A 234 -17.42 -15.14 6.19
CA LEU A 234 -17.27 -14.83 4.77
C LEU A 234 -16.43 -15.94 4.13
N THR A 235 -16.99 -16.72 3.22
CA THR A 235 -16.37 -17.98 2.75
C THR A 235 -16.05 -18.02 1.26
N SER A 236 -16.36 -16.94 0.54
CA SER A 236 -16.15 -16.79 -0.89
C SER A 236 -15.89 -15.33 -1.27
N ASP A 237 -15.36 -15.08 -2.47
CA ASP A 237 -15.25 -13.72 -3.02
C ASP A 237 -16.62 -13.06 -3.14
N ASP A 238 -17.68 -13.81 -3.44
CA ASP A 238 -19.05 -13.28 -3.49
C ASP A 238 -19.53 -12.80 -2.12
N ASP A 239 -19.25 -13.54 -1.05
CA ASP A 239 -19.58 -13.12 0.31
C ASP A 239 -18.79 -11.86 0.69
N LEU A 240 -17.49 -11.86 0.38
CA LEU A 240 -16.59 -10.74 0.66
C LEU A 240 -17.04 -9.49 -0.08
N ASN A 241 -17.28 -9.58 -1.39
CA ASN A 241 -17.70 -8.45 -2.22
C ASN A 241 -19.09 -7.91 -1.85
N LYS A 242 -19.99 -8.75 -1.32
CA LYS A 242 -21.27 -8.28 -0.76
C LYS A 242 -21.10 -7.55 0.57
N TRP A 243 -20.10 -7.93 1.36
CA TRP A 243 -19.80 -7.27 2.64
C TRP A 243 -19.02 -5.97 2.44
N LEU A 244 -18.06 -5.91 1.52
CA LEU A 244 -17.29 -4.72 1.20
C LEU A 244 -18.19 -3.58 0.70
N ARG A 245 -17.86 -2.34 1.08
CA ARG A 245 -18.55 -1.16 0.55
C ARG A 245 -17.72 -0.52 -0.55
N PHE A 246 -18.21 -0.62 -1.79
CA PHE A 246 -17.58 -0.01 -2.96
C PHE A 246 -18.08 1.42 -3.22
N TYR A 247 -17.18 2.24 -3.71
CA TYR A 247 -17.35 3.66 -4.04
C TYR A 247 -16.75 3.97 -5.40
N GLU A 248 -17.27 5.00 -6.06
CA GLU A 248 -16.61 5.66 -7.17
C GLU A 248 -16.06 7.00 -6.66
N MET A 249 -14.74 7.07 -6.46
CA MET A 249 -14.04 8.21 -5.86
C MET A 249 -13.31 9.02 -6.92
N SER A 250 -13.33 10.33 -6.80
CA SER A 250 -12.80 11.27 -7.80
C SER A 250 -11.36 11.67 -7.48
N ALA A 251 -10.59 11.92 -8.53
CA ALA A 251 -9.30 12.59 -8.42
C ALA A 251 -9.45 14.00 -7.81
N PRO A 252 -8.40 14.53 -7.13
CA PRO A 252 -7.10 13.91 -6.91
C PRO A 252 -7.06 12.91 -5.75
N LEU A 253 -6.53 11.70 -6.00
CA LEU A 253 -6.29 10.68 -4.96
C LEU A 253 -4.79 10.38 -4.84
N VAL A 254 -4.25 10.45 -3.63
CA VAL A 254 -2.85 10.11 -3.31
C VAL A 254 -2.81 8.70 -2.77
N ALA A 255 -2.28 7.78 -3.57
CA ALA A 255 -2.14 6.39 -3.22
C ALA A 255 -0.73 6.06 -2.72
N VAL A 256 -0.64 5.17 -1.75
CA VAL A 256 0.61 4.59 -1.24
C VAL A 256 0.45 3.08 -1.10
N GLY A 257 1.53 2.34 -1.36
CA GLY A 257 1.43 0.90 -1.42
C GLY A 257 2.67 0.21 -1.94
N THR A 258 2.50 -1.08 -2.20
CA THR A 258 3.56 -1.98 -2.65
C THR A 258 3.05 -2.92 -3.72
N LEU A 259 3.99 -3.44 -4.52
CA LEU A 259 3.75 -4.56 -5.42
C LEU A 259 4.96 -5.50 -5.42
N VAL A 260 4.71 -6.77 -5.72
CA VAL A 260 5.75 -7.78 -6.01
C VAL A 260 5.40 -8.52 -7.30
N THR A 261 6.41 -8.97 -8.04
CA THR A 261 6.20 -9.55 -9.37
C THR A 261 5.51 -10.91 -9.36
N ALA A 262 5.61 -11.67 -8.27
CA ALA A 262 5.06 -13.02 -8.17
C ALA A 262 4.57 -13.35 -6.75
N GLU A 263 3.54 -14.20 -6.68
CA GLU A 263 3.26 -14.94 -5.46
C GLU A 263 4.40 -15.93 -5.18
N THR A 264 4.64 -16.21 -3.91
CA THR A 264 5.68 -17.15 -3.48
C THR A 264 5.20 -17.95 -2.27
N ASP A 265 6.01 -18.89 -1.78
CA ASP A 265 5.81 -19.63 -0.52
C ASP A 265 5.69 -18.73 0.74
N LEU A 266 5.98 -17.43 0.61
CA LEU A 266 5.73 -16.43 1.65
C LEU A 266 4.28 -15.96 1.72
N ASP A 267 3.41 -16.37 0.79
CA ASP A 267 2.01 -15.92 0.72
C ASP A 267 1.91 -14.39 0.70
N LEU A 268 2.55 -13.78 -0.31
CA LEU A 268 2.64 -12.33 -0.48
C LEU A 268 1.39 -11.80 -1.20
N ARG A 269 0.95 -10.59 -0.83
CA ARG A 269 -0.05 -9.86 -1.62
C ARG A 269 0.66 -9.14 -2.76
N VAL A 270 0.37 -9.54 -4.00
CA VAL A 270 1.16 -9.12 -5.17
C VAL A 270 1.04 -7.64 -5.53
N GLN A 271 -0.03 -7.00 -5.09
CA GLN A 271 -0.22 -5.55 -5.15
C GLN A 271 -1.18 -5.14 -4.04
N HIS A 272 -0.91 -4.01 -3.39
CA HIS A 272 -1.82 -3.44 -2.41
C HIS A 272 -1.56 -1.95 -2.28
N PHE A 273 -2.53 -1.14 -2.67
CA PHE A 273 -2.48 0.32 -2.61
C PHE A 273 -3.77 0.85 -2.03
N HIS A 274 -3.63 1.71 -1.03
CA HIS A 274 -4.74 2.51 -0.52
C HIS A 274 -4.48 3.98 -0.85
N SER A 275 -5.54 4.77 -0.95
CA SER A 275 -5.44 6.19 -1.23
C SER A 275 -6.19 7.05 -0.23
N PHE A 276 -5.73 8.29 -0.09
CA PHE A 276 -6.41 9.37 0.62
C PHE A 276 -6.53 10.59 -0.30
N SER A 277 -7.28 11.61 0.13
CA SER A 277 -7.42 12.86 -0.60
C SER A 277 -7.56 14.06 0.34
N HIS A 278 -7.46 15.27 -0.22
CA HIS A 278 -7.74 16.51 0.51
C HIS A 278 -9.22 16.90 0.50
N HIS A 279 -10.10 16.03 -0.01
CA HIS A 279 -11.54 16.23 -0.09
C HIS A 279 -12.34 15.08 0.58
N GLY A 280 -11.68 14.30 1.46
CA GLY A 280 -12.32 13.31 2.31
C GLY A 280 -12.68 11.98 1.64
N GLU A 281 -12.11 11.69 0.47
CA GLU A 281 -12.26 10.40 -0.20
C GLU A 281 -10.97 9.57 -0.06
N GLY A 282 -11.12 8.28 0.17
CA GLY A 282 -10.02 7.36 0.32
C GLY A 282 -10.48 5.94 0.60
N GLY A 283 -9.54 5.00 0.59
CA GLY A 283 -9.80 3.60 0.79
C GLY A 283 -8.90 2.73 -0.09
N HIS A 284 -9.36 1.51 -0.34
CA HIS A 284 -8.64 0.52 -1.12
C HIS A 284 -8.82 0.72 -2.62
N TYR A 285 -7.75 0.91 -3.37
CA TYR A 285 -7.79 1.11 -4.82
C TYR A 285 -7.96 -0.21 -5.59
N HIS A 286 -8.95 -0.26 -6.50
CA HIS A 286 -9.10 -1.37 -7.46
C HIS A 286 -8.60 -0.98 -8.85
N TYR A 287 -9.28 -0.03 -9.50
CA TYR A 287 -9.00 0.40 -10.88
C TYR A 287 -9.68 1.75 -11.18
N ASP A 288 -9.27 2.46 -12.24
CA ASP A 288 -10.03 3.62 -12.71
C ASP A 288 -11.35 3.24 -13.39
N THR A 289 -12.37 4.07 -13.21
CA THR A 289 -13.69 3.94 -13.88
C THR A 289 -13.90 4.92 -15.02
N THR A 290 -12.94 5.83 -15.25
CA THR A 290 -12.97 6.83 -16.34
C THR A 290 -11.75 6.66 -17.26
N PRO A 291 -11.63 5.54 -17.98
CA PRO A 291 -10.42 5.18 -18.74
C PRO A 291 -10.03 6.24 -19.77
N ASP A 292 -11.00 6.93 -20.39
CA ASP A 292 -10.73 7.91 -21.45
C ASP A 292 -10.04 9.20 -20.96
N THR A 293 -10.22 9.55 -19.69
CA THR A 293 -9.74 10.82 -19.10
C THR A 293 -8.74 10.62 -17.97
N VAL A 294 -8.48 9.38 -17.57
CA VAL A 294 -7.61 9.11 -16.41
C VAL A 294 -6.18 9.61 -16.63
N GLU A 295 -5.60 10.23 -15.61
CA GLU A 295 -4.18 10.63 -15.57
C GLU A 295 -3.53 10.14 -14.28
N TYR A 296 -2.42 9.42 -14.40
CA TYR A 296 -1.64 8.88 -13.30
C TYR A 296 -0.23 9.47 -13.27
N LEU A 297 0.26 9.82 -12.07
CA LEU A 297 1.65 10.19 -11.82
C LEU A 297 2.20 9.41 -10.62
N GLY A 298 3.07 8.44 -10.86
CA GLY A 298 3.69 7.59 -9.83
C GLY A 298 5.18 7.86 -9.63
N TYR A 299 5.65 7.69 -8.40
CA TYR A 299 7.05 7.64 -8.00
C TYR A 299 7.30 6.37 -7.19
N PHE A 300 8.19 5.51 -7.68
CA PHE A 300 8.46 4.20 -7.09
C PHE A 300 9.95 3.97 -6.89
N ASN A 301 10.26 3.16 -5.87
CA ASN A 301 11.62 2.67 -5.63
C ASN A 301 11.61 1.15 -5.40
N VAL A 302 12.76 0.52 -5.59
CA VAL A 302 12.94 -0.93 -5.46
C VAL A 302 13.23 -1.28 -4.01
N GLY A 303 12.56 -2.31 -3.48
CA GLY A 303 12.89 -2.88 -2.17
C GLY A 303 14.10 -3.81 -2.26
N GLU A 304 15.02 -3.73 -1.30
CA GLU A 304 16.19 -4.61 -1.24
C GLU A 304 15.83 -6.02 -0.71
N ALA A 305 14.80 -6.09 0.12
CA ALA A 305 14.31 -7.33 0.72
C ALA A 305 12.82 -7.20 1.07
N VAL A 306 12.14 -8.34 1.16
CA VAL A 306 10.82 -8.47 1.78
C VAL A 306 10.94 -9.19 3.13
N TYR A 307 10.27 -8.65 4.13
CA TYR A 307 10.14 -9.24 5.45
C TYR A 307 8.70 -9.71 5.62
N ARG A 308 8.51 -11.04 5.67
CA ARG A 308 7.23 -11.66 5.98
C ARG A 308 7.11 -11.81 7.49
N ILE A 309 6.17 -11.09 8.09
CA ILE A 309 6.01 -10.98 9.54
C ILE A 309 4.66 -11.56 9.94
N ASP A 310 4.65 -12.45 10.94
CA ASP A 310 3.43 -13.08 11.46
C ASP A 310 2.55 -13.72 10.36
N LYS A 311 3.20 -14.50 9.47
CA LYS A 311 2.50 -15.21 8.38
C LYS A 311 1.39 -16.08 8.96
N PRO A 312 0.14 -15.96 8.49
CA PRO A 312 -0.93 -16.85 8.89
C PRO A 312 -0.56 -18.33 8.62
N PRO A 313 -1.03 -19.26 9.46
CA PRO A 313 -0.69 -20.68 9.32
C PRO A 313 -1.30 -21.31 8.06
N MET A 314 -2.40 -20.75 7.55
CA MET A 314 -3.06 -21.17 6.33
C MET A 314 -3.15 -19.98 5.38
N ALA A 315 -2.69 -20.17 4.14
CA ALA A 315 -2.87 -19.20 3.08
C ALA A 315 -4.37 -19.11 2.72
N GLN A 316 -4.84 -17.91 2.41
CA GLN A 316 -6.21 -17.75 1.92
C GLN A 316 -6.27 -17.90 0.41
N ALA A 317 -7.33 -18.56 -0.07
CA ALA A 317 -7.58 -18.74 -1.49
C ALA A 317 -8.20 -17.50 -2.18
N PHE A 318 -8.73 -16.54 -1.41
CA PHE A 318 -9.54 -15.43 -1.90
C PHE A 318 -9.37 -14.16 -1.05
N GLY A 319 -9.91 -13.01 -1.50
CA GLY A 319 -9.81 -11.74 -0.77
C GLY A 319 -8.42 -11.10 -0.80
N LYS A 320 -7.67 -11.33 -1.88
CA LYS A 320 -6.36 -10.70 -2.14
C LYS A 320 -6.41 -9.57 -3.17
N ASP A 321 -7.59 -9.30 -3.72
CA ASP A 321 -7.86 -8.20 -4.66
C ASP A 321 -7.75 -6.86 -3.93
#